data_AF-E0W4H2-F1
#
_entry.id   AF-E0W4H2-F1
#
_cell.length_a   1.000
_cell.length_b   1.000
_cell.length_c   1.000
_cell.angle_alpha   90.00
_cell.angle_beta   90.00
_cell.angle_gamma   90.00
#
_symmetry.space_group_name_H-M   'P 1'
#
loop_
_entity.id
_entity.type
_entity.pdbx_description
1 polymer ?
#
loop_
_entity_poly.entity_id
_entity_poly.type
_entity_poly.pdbx_seq_one_letter_code
_entity_poly.pdbx_strand_id
1 'polypeptide(L)'
;LVKILNVRMSLNLKMEVRTQRSNENWLNSTWNRIYNMSRINQYLLWFANENCDFRLPEIQSIIQLYNISVKWIEGPNDSPFWVVELSYEDACTIASRSVLLRSVIKLWGFGKTTDELHDSIKNYPSELISSKLKSDLSFCVNVETFGKTFTMKEKVDKIELFNYLPAQD
;
A
#
# COMPACT_ATOMS: atom_id res chain seq x y z
N LEU A 1 -4.75 8.38 15.99
CA LEU A 1 -3.96 7.85 14.87
C LEU A 1 -4.87 7.79 13.65
N VAL A 2 -4.76 8.79 12.77
CA VAL A 2 -5.44 8.76 11.46
C VAL A 2 -4.49 7.98 10.55
N LYS A 3 -4.78 6.71 10.33
CA LYS A 3 -3.95 5.87 9.47
C LYS A 3 -4.69 5.67 8.15
N ILE A 4 -3.98 6.01 7.07
CA ILE A 4 -4.16 5.51 5.71
C ILE A 4 -5.21 6.28 4.87
N LEU A 5 -4.70 6.93 3.83
CA LEU A 5 -5.41 7.13 2.58
C LEU A 5 -5.28 5.82 1.79
N ASN A 6 -6.35 5.03 1.74
CA ASN A 6 -6.33 3.75 1.05
C ASN A 6 -6.91 3.99 -0.35
N VAL A 7 -6.07 4.21 -1.36
CA VAL A 7 -6.55 4.20 -2.74
C VAL A 7 -6.67 2.75 -3.18
N ARG A 8 -7.82 2.13 -2.88
CA ARG A 8 -8.15 0.79 -3.35
C ARG A 8 -8.58 0.92 -4.80
N MET A 9 -7.66 0.64 -5.72
CA MET A 9 -8.02 0.38 -7.10
C MET A 9 -8.68 -1.01 -7.14
N SER A 10 -10.00 -1.04 -7.27
CA SER A 10 -10.73 -2.29 -7.42
C SER A 10 -10.51 -2.79 -8.84
N LEU A 11 -9.42 -3.54 -9.07
CA LEU A 11 -9.23 -4.33 -10.28
C LEU A 11 -10.19 -5.52 -10.26
N ASN A 12 -11.49 -5.23 -10.41
CA ASN A 12 -12.42 -6.17 -11.01
C ASN A 12 -12.16 -6.14 -12.51
N LEU A 13 -11.11 -6.83 -12.96
CA LEU A 13 -10.99 -7.28 -14.34
C LEU A 13 -10.01 -8.44 -14.36
N LYS A 14 -10.55 -9.60 -14.70
CA LYS A 14 -9.85 -10.73 -15.28
C LYS A 14 -9.13 -10.22 -16.54
N MET A 15 -7.94 -9.62 -16.39
CA MET A 15 -7.10 -9.23 -17.51
C MET A 15 -6.21 -10.41 -17.89
N GLU A 16 -6.76 -11.28 -18.74
CA GLU A 16 -5.94 -12.07 -19.66
C GLU A 16 -5.30 -11.07 -20.63
N VAL A 17 -4.07 -10.63 -20.33
CA VAL A 17 -3.30 -9.76 -21.21
C VAL A 17 -2.86 -10.59 -22.42
N ARG A 18 -3.69 -10.61 -23.47
CA ARG A 18 -3.24 -10.92 -24.83
C ARG A 18 -2.59 -9.67 -25.41
N THR A 19 -1.29 -9.56 -25.25
CA THR A 19 -0.50 -8.51 -25.90
C THR A 19 -0.49 -8.75 -27.42
N GLN A 20 -1.19 -7.92 -28.19
CA GLN A 20 -0.86 -7.76 -29.61
C GLN A 20 0.42 -6.93 -29.73
N ARG A 21 1.37 -7.48 -30.51
CA ARG A 21 2.66 -6.89 -30.88
C ARG A 21 2.50 -5.44 -31.37
N SER A 22 3.08 -4.49 -30.64
CA SER A 22 3.56 -3.23 -31.20
C SER A 22 4.96 -2.95 -30.65
N ASN A 23 5.84 -2.55 -31.56
CA ASN A 23 7.27 -2.39 -31.40
C ASN A 23 7.60 -1.12 -30.58
N GLU A 24 7.60 -1.19 -29.25
CA GLU A 24 8.20 -0.13 -28.42
C GLU A 24 8.98 -0.70 -27.22
N ASN A 25 10.31 -0.57 -27.29
CA ASN A 25 11.33 -0.71 -26.24
C ASN A 25 11.07 -1.69 -25.08
N TRP A 26 11.17 -2.99 -25.39
CA TRP A 26 11.17 -4.08 -24.42
C TRP A 26 12.18 -3.92 -23.27
N LEU A 27 13.36 -3.33 -23.57
CA LEU A 27 14.39 -3.09 -22.56
C LEU A 27 13.90 -2.10 -21.49
N ASN A 28 13.30 -0.98 -21.88
CA ASN A 28 12.84 0.03 -20.91
C ASN A 28 11.69 -0.48 -20.03
N SER A 29 10.77 -1.27 -20.60
CA SER A 29 9.68 -1.89 -19.83
C SER A 29 10.18 -2.93 -18.83
N THR A 30 11.13 -3.77 -19.26
CA THR A 30 11.72 -4.81 -18.39
C THR A 30 12.60 -4.21 -17.30
N TRP A 31 13.46 -3.23 -17.65
CA TRP A 31 14.30 -2.53 -16.68
C TRP A 31 13.47 -1.73 -15.68
N ASN A 32 12.45 -0.98 -16.12
CA ASN A 32 11.56 -0.28 -15.19
C ASN A 32 10.82 -1.24 -14.26
N ARG A 33 10.46 -2.43 -14.74
CA ARG A 33 9.83 -3.46 -13.92
C ARG A 33 10.80 -4.05 -12.90
N ILE A 34 12.01 -4.45 -13.32
CA ILE A 34 13.05 -4.96 -12.42
C ILE A 34 13.46 -3.90 -11.39
N TYR A 35 13.61 -2.65 -11.82
CA TYR A 35 13.97 -1.52 -10.97
C TYR A 35 12.86 -1.18 -9.97
N ASN A 36 11.59 -1.24 -10.37
CA ASN A 36 10.48 -1.08 -9.43
C ASN A 36 10.33 -2.28 -8.48
N MET A 37 10.75 -3.48 -8.88
CA MET A 37 10.77 -4.66 -8.00
C MET A 37 11.84 -4.53 -6.92
N SER A 38 13.03 -3.99 -7.25
CA SER A 38 14.15 -3.85 -6.31
C SER A 38 14.06 -2.61 -5.40
N ARG A 39 13.19 -1.65 -5.72
CA ARG A 39 12.99 -0.46 -4.87
C ARG A 39 12.31 -0.82 -3.55
N ILE A 40 12.91 -0.37 -2.46
CA ILE A 40 12.30 -0.39 -1.14
C ILE A 40 11.17 0.64 -1.09
N ASN A 41 10.00 0.21 -0.64
CA ASN A 41 8.82 1.05 -0.46
C ASN A 41 8.22 0.80 0.94
N GLN A 42 7.39 1.73 1.38
CA GLN A 42 6.63 1.58 2.62
C GLN A 42 5.35 0.78 2.36
N TYR A 43 5.09 -0.18 3.22
CA TYR A 43 3.93 -1.05 3.19
C TYR A 43 3.23 -1.08 4.54
N LEU A 44 1.91 -1.12 4.49
CA LEU A 44 1.05 -1.45 5.61
C LEU A 44 0.76 -2.95 5.58
N LEU A 45 1.12 -3.64 6.64
CA LEU A 45 0.66 -4.99 6.93
C LEU A 45 -0.64 -4.88 7.73
N TRP A 46 -1.73 -5.34 7.14
CA TRP A 46 -3.04 -5.35 7.80
C TRP A 46 -3.43 -6.78 8.20
N PHE A 47 -3.47 -7.02 9.51
CA PHE A 47 -3.80 -8.31 10.09
C PHE A 47 -5.27 -8.46 10.45
N ALA A 48 -5.73 -9.70 10.51
CA ALA A 48 -6.98 -10.06 11.12
C ALA A 48 -6.95 -9.81 12.64
N ASN A 49 -8.12 -9.61 13.25
CA ASN A 49 -8.20 -9.28 14.68
C ASN A 49 -8.24 -10.51 15.60
N GLU A 50 -8.17 -11.72 15.04
CA GLU A 50 -7.98 -12.96 15.80
C GLU A 50 -6.49 -13.27 16.01
N ASN A 51 -6.18 -14.10 17.01
CA ASN A 51 -4.85 -14.68 17.21
C ASN A 51 -3.70 -13.63 17.23
N CYS A 52 -3.93 -12.48 17.88
CA CYS A 52 -2.99 -11.35 17.91
C CYS A 52 -1.58 -11.75 18.34
N ASP A 53 -1.47 -12.65 19.33
CA ASP A 53 -0.21 -13.12 19.88
C ASP A 53 0.64 -13.92 18.87
N PHE A 54 0.01 -14.44 17.81
CA PHE A 54 0.67 -15.23 16.77
C PHE A 54 1.16 -14.39 15.58
N ARG A 55 0.73 -13.12 15.45
CA ARG A 55 1.11 -12.27 14.30
C ARG A 55 2.62 -12.09 14.18
N LEU A 56 3.27 -11.76 15.31
CA LEU A 56 4.70 -11.50 15.33
C LEU A 56 5.51 -12.77 15.03
N PRO A 57 5.31 -13.89 15.73
CA PRO A 57 6.07 -15.10 15.45
C PRO A 57 5.80 -15.65 14.04
N GLU A 58 4.58 -15.52 13.50
CA GLU A 58 4.30 -15.92 12.12
C GLU A 58 5.13 -15.09 11.13
N ILE A 59 5.07 -13.76 11.22
CA ILE A 59 5.80 -12.88 10.31
C ILE A 59 7.32 -13.05 10.46
N GLN A 60 7.82 -13.18 11.68
CA GLN A 60 9.24 -13.48 11.93
C GLN A 60 9.67 -14.80 11.27
N SER A 61 8.84 -15.83 11.35
CA SER A 61 9.15 -17.14 10.73
C SER A 61 9.23 -17.02 9.21
N ILE A 62 8.31 -16.28 8.58
CA ILE A 62 8.33 -16.04 7.13
C ILE A 62 9.59 -15.24 6.74
N ILE A 63 9.88 -14.17 7.48
CA ILE A 63 11.05 -13.32 7.24
C ILE A 63 12.35 -14.15 7.29
N GLN A 64 12.49 -15.00 8.31
CA GLN A 64 13.67 -15.86 8.46
C GLN A 64 13.75 -16.92 7.36
N LEU A 65 12.63 -17.58 7.04
CA LEU A 65 12.58 -18.64 6.03
C LEU A 65 12.97 -18.16 4.64
N TYR A 66 12.56 -16.95 4.28
CA TYR A 66 12.83 -16.35 2.97
C TYR A 66 14.01 -15.36 2.99
N ASN A 67 14.70 -15.23 4.12
CA ASN A 67 15.84 -14.34 4.33
C ASN A 67 15.54 -12.88 3.92
N ILE A 68 14.33 -12.41 4.26
CA ILE A 68 13.82 -11.08 3.92
C ILE A 68 14.43 -10.04 4.87
N SER A 69 14.85 -8.89 4.35
CA SER A 69 15.27 -7.76 5.17
C SER A 69 14.10 -6.81 5.41
N VAL A 70 13.62 -6.72 6.65
CA VAL A 70 12.49 -5.87 7.04
C VAL A 70 12.97 -4.73 7.93
N LYS A 71 12.67 -3.50 7.53
CA LYS A 71 12.83 -2.33 8.41
C LYS A 71 11.47 -1.92 8.97
N TRP A 72 11.36 -1.93 10.30
CA TRP A 72 10.13 -1.57 11.00
C TRP A 72 10.05 -0.06 11.18
N ILE A 73 9.01 0.56 10.62
CA ILE A 73 8.71 1.99 10.78
C ILE A 73 7.76 2.19 11.94
N GLU A 74 6.70 1.37 11.98
CA GLU A 74 5.83 1.23 13.13
C GLU A 74 5.84 -0.25 13.52
N GLY A 75 6.57 -0.53 14.61
CA GLY A 75 6.87 -1.88 15.06
C GLY A 75 5.63 -2.67 15.49
N PRO A 76 5.80 -3.99 15.71
CA PRO A 76 4.74 -4.87 16.15
C PRO A 76 4.09 -4.34 17.43
N ASN A 77 2.78 -4.18 17.38
CA ASN A 77 1.95 -3.74 18.49
C ASN A 77 0.58 -4.44 18.43
N ASP A 78 -0.24 -4.22 19.45
CA ASP A 78 -1.56 -4.84 19.55
C ASP A 78 -2.50 -4.43 18.40
N SER A 79 -2.26 -3.26 17.79
CA SER A 79 -3.03 -2.81 16.64
C SER A 79 -2.73 -3.70 15.43
N PRO A 80 -3.76 -4.02 14.61
CA PRO A 80 -3.62 -4.90 13.44
C PRO A 80 -2.91 -4.21 12.26
N PHE A 81 -2.33 -3.02 12.47
CA PHE A 81 -1.73 -2.19 11.45
C PHE A 81 -0.25 -1.96 11.77
N TRP A 82 0.63 -2.61 11.02
CA TRP A 82 2.08 -2.43 11.12
C TRP A 82 2.62 -1.78 9.86
N VAL A 83 3.64 -0.93 10.01
CA VAL A 83 4.25 -0.23 8.87
C VAL A 83 5.70 -0.64 8.74
N VAL A 84 6.05 -1.14 7.56
CA VAL A 84 7.37 -1.71 7.25
C VAL A 84 7.90 -1.18 5.93
N GLU A 85 9.21 -1.18 5.78
CA GLU A 85 9.91 -0.94 4.53
C GLU A 85 10.43 -2.26 3.96
N LEU A 86 10.01 -2.56 2.72
CA LEU A 86 10.26 -3.81 2.01
C LEU A 86 10.43 -3.58 0.50
N SER A 87 11.02 -4.54 -0.20
CA SER A 87 10.88 -4.62 -1.66
C SER A 87 9.46 -5.09 -2.04
N TYR A 88 9.07 -4.87 -3.30
CA TYR A 88 7.77 -5.37 -3.79
C TYR A 88 7.68 -6.91 -3.72
N GLU A 89 8.78 -7.60 -4.06
CA GLU A 89 8.84 -9.06 -4.05
C GLU A 89 8.73 -9.64 -2.65
N ASP A 90 9.40 -9.02 -1.68
CA ASP A 90 9.32 -9.42 -0.27
C ASP A 90 7.90 -9.23 0.29
N ALA A 91 7.28 -8.08 -0.04
CA ALA A 91 5.91 -7.79 0.35
C ALA A 91 4.93 -8.83 -0.23
N CYS A 92 5.09 -9.20 -1.51
CA CYS A 92 4.30 -10.27 -2.13
C CYS A 92 4.57 -11.64 -1.49
N THR A 93 5.81 -11.94 -1.17
CA THR A 93 6.20 -13.20 -0.51
C THR A 93 5.53 -13.33 0.83
N ILE A 94 5.61 -12.29 1.68
CA ILE A 94 4.91 -12.23 2.97
C ILE A 94 3.41 -12.41 2.79
N ALA A 95 2.80 -11.68 1.85
CA ALA A 95 1.37 -11.78 1.57
C ALA A 95 0.92 -13.17 1.12
N SER A 96 1.75 -13.87 0.36
CA SER A 96 1.43 -15.21 -0.16
C SER A 96 1.57 -16.34 0.87
N ARG A 97 2.22 -16.06 2.02
CA ARG A 97 2.57 -17.07 3.03
C ARG A 97 1.90 -16.87 4.38
N SER A 98 1.56 -15.64 4.75
CA SER A 98 0.88 -15.37 6.02
C SER A 98 -0.61 -15.70 5.93
N VAL A 99 -1.11 -16.35 6.97
CA VAL A 99 -2.52 -16.70 7.16
C VAL A 99 -3.25 -15.61 7.96
N LEU A 100 -2.55 -14.96 8.90
CA LEU A 100 -3.15 -13.89 9.72
C LEU A 100 -3.22 -12.54 9.00
N LEU A 101 -2.48 -12.39 7.89
CA LEU A 101 -2.45 -11.18 7.10
C LEU A 101 -3.64 -11.11 6.15
N ARG A 102 -4.46 -10.07 6.29
CA ARG A 102 -5.59 -9.80 5.41
C ARG A 102 -5.16 -9.13 4.12
N SER A 103 -4.21 -8.20 4.22
CA SER A 103 -3.72 -7.44 3.07
C SER A 103 -2.35 -6.82 3.33
N VAL A 104 -1.59 -6.63 2.24
CA VAL A 104 -0.39 -5.80 2.21
C VAL A 104 -0.64 -4.65 1.26
N ILE A 105 -0.54 -3.43 1.77
CA ILE A 105 -0.94 -2.23 1.05
C ILE A 105 0.27 -1.32 0.91
N LYS A 106 0.62 -0.97 -0.33
CA LYS A 106 1.68 0.02 -0.58
C LYS A 106 1.19 1.39 -0.10
N LEU A 107 2.01 2.07 0.72
CA LEU A 107 1.71 3.41 1.21
C LEU A 107 2.28 4.47 0.26
N TRP A 108 1.47 5.50 -0.03
CA TRP A 108 1.94 6.73 -0.66
C TRP A 108 2.46 7.75 0.36
N GLY A 109 2.01 7.63 1.62
CA GLY A 109 2.52 8.42 2.72
C GLY A 109 2.02 7.90 4.06
N PHE A 110 2.68 8.33 5.13
CA PHE A 110 2.43 7.92 6.51
C PHE A 110 2.71 9.08 7.46
N GLY A 111 1.84 9.27 8.46
CA GLY A 111 1.99 10.33 9.47
C GLY A 111 1.17 9.99 10.72
N LYS A 112 1.58 10.51 11.87
CA LYS A 112 0.84 10.35 13.14
C LYS A 112 -0.26 11.41 13.27
N THR A 113 -0.04 12.57 12.65
CA THR A 113 -1.00 13.68 12.51
C THR A 113 -1.49 13.80 11.07
N THR A 114 -2.60 14.51 10.87
CA THR A 114 -3.14 14.80 9.53
C THR A 114 -2.12 15.59 8.70
N ASP A 115 -1.46 16.58 9.31
CA ASP A 115 -0.47 17.43 8.62
C ASP A 115 0.75 16.63 8.17
N GLU A 116 1.31 15.79 9.05
CA GLU A 116 2.43 14.89 8.71
C GLU A 116 2.07 13.94 7.55
N LEU A 117 0.82 13.45 7.52
CA LEU A 117 0.35 12.59 6.45
C LEU A 117 0.30 13.35 5.11
N HIS A 118 -0.23 14.58 5.11
CA HIS A 118 -0.27 15.41 3.91
C HIS A 118 1.13 15.74 3.39
N ASP A 119 2.05 16.11 4.28
CA ASP A 119 3.43 16.40 3.90
C ASP A 119 4.14 15.15 3.36
N SER A 120 3.93 13.99 3.98
CA SER A 120 4.47 12.72 3.49
C SER A 120 3.95 12.38 2.09
N ILE A 121 2.66 12.58 1.82
CA ILE A 121 2.07 12.32 0.50
C ILE A 121 2.57 13.33 -0.54
N LYS A 122 2.68 14.62 -0.20
CA LYS A 122 3.19 15.65 -1.12
C LYS A 122 4.65 15.41 -1.51
N ASN A 123 5.44 14.84 -0.60
CA ASN A 123 6.84 14.47 -0.87
C ASN A 123 6.98 13.16 -1.67
N TYR A 124 5.89 12.40 -1.84
CA TYR A 124 5.92 11.19 -2.65
C TYR A 124 5.97 11.55 -4.14
N PRO A 125 6.78 10.84 -4.98
CA PRO A 125 6.95 11.19 -6.38
C PRO A 125 5.61 11.25 -7.13
N SER A 126 5.23 12.44 -7.59
CA SER A 126 3.95 12.70 -8.26
C SER A 126 3.79 11.88 -9.53
N GLU A 127 4.89 11.56 -10.23
CA GLU A 127 4.91 10.68 -11.41
C GLU A 127 4.43 9.24 -11.12
N LEU A 128 4.71 8.74 -9.92
CA LEU A 128 4.26 7.40 -9.50
C LEU A 128 2.77 7.41 -9.14
N ILE A 129 2.27 8.53 -8.64
CA ILE A 129 0.85 8.73 -8.35
C ILE A 129 0.07 8.89 -9.66
N SER A 130 0.52 9.78 -10.56
CA SER A 130 -0.15 10.05 -11.84
C SER A 130 -0.15 8.85 -12.77
N SER A 131 0.91 8.04 -12.81
CA SER A 131 0.94 6.79 -13.59
C SER A 131 -0.05 5.73 -13.09
N LYS A 132 -0.50 5.84 -11.83
CA LYS A 132 -1.52 4.97 -11.24
C LYS A 132 -2.93 5.58 -11.28
N LEU A 133 -3.05 6.90 -11.34
CA LEU A 133 -4.32 7.63 -11.44
C LEU A 133 -4.64 8.03 -12.89
N LYS A 134 -4.43 7.12 -13.85
CA LYS A 134 -4.81 7.39 -15.24
C LYS A 134 -6.34 7.45 -15.37
N SER A 135 -6.83 8.31 -16.25
CA SER A 135 -8.26 8.57 -16.46
C SER A 135 -9.08 7.34 -16.91
N ASP A 136 -8.42 6.30 -17.42
CA ASP A 136 -9.03 5.02 -17.80
C ASP A 136 -9.24 4.05 -16.61
N LEU A 137 -8.74 4.40 -15.42
CA LEU A 137 -8.83 3.59 -14.21
C LEU A 137 -9.76 4.22 -13.18
N SER A 138 -10.73 3.45 -12.70
CA SER A 138 -11.51 3.84 -11.53
C SER A 138 -10.73 3.57 -10.25
N PHE A 139 -10.63 4.57 -9.38
CA PHE A 139 -10.04 4.44 -8.06
C PHE A 139 -11.08 4.74 -6.98
N CYS A 140 -10.93 4.10 -5.82
CA CYS A 140 -11.75 4.38 -4.65
C CYS A 140 -10.84 4.74 -3.48
N VAL A 141 -11.05 5.92 -2.91
CA VAL A 141 -10.37 6.35 -1.69
C VAL A 141 -11.17 5.84 -0.49
N ASN A 142 -10.61 4.89 0.24
CA ASN A 142 -11.17 4.41 1.49
C ASN A 142 -10.42 5.02 2.67
N VAL A 143 -11.16 5.68 3.55
CA VAL A 143 -10.66 6.14 4.84
C VAL A 143 -11.08 5.11 5.89
N GLU A 144 -10.10 4.37 6.41
CA GLU A 144 -10.31 3.37 7.45
C GLU A 144 -9.79 3.86 8.80
N THR A 145 -10.48 3.46 9.87
CA THR A 145 -10.06 3.76 11.24
C THR A 145 -10.11 2.55 12.12
N PHE A 146 -9.13 2.47 13.02
CA PHE A 146 -9.12 1.49 14.10
C PHE A 146 -9.64 2.11 15.40
N GLY A 147 -10.59 1.43 16.05
CA GLY A 147 -11.08 1.81 17.37
C GLY A 147 -11.91 3.10 17.44
N LYS A 148 -12.27 3.70 16.30
CA LYS A 148 -13.16 4.87 16.20
C LYS A 148 -14.05 4.74 14.98
N THR A 149 -15.31 5.16 15.11
CA THR A 149 -16.26 5.23 14.00
C THR A 149 -16.36 6.68 13.55
N PHE A 150 -16.08 6.96 12.28
CA PHE A 150 -16.40 8.25 11.67
C PHE A 150 -17.79 8.21 11.07
N THR A 151 -18.52 9.32 11.24
CA THR A 151 -19.74 9.62 10.49
C THR A 151 -19.41 9.76 9.00
N MET A 152 -20.41 9.64 8.13
CA MET A 152 -20.19 9.84 6.69
C MET A 152 -19.70 11.25 6.39
N LYS A 153 -20.19 12.26 7.12
CA LYS A 153 -19.73 13.64 6.98
C LYS A 153 -18.24 13.77 7.27
N GLU A 154 -17.76 13.24 8.40
CA GLU A 154 -16.33 13.28 8.74
C GLU A 154 -15.45 12.53 7.74
N LYS A 155 -15.98 11.46 7.12
CA LYS A 155 -15.25 10.76 6.05
C LYS A 155 -15.13 11.63 4.80
N VAL A 156 -16.21 12.29 4.40
CA VAL A 156 -16.20 13.22 3.25
C VAL A 156 -15.25 14.38 3.52
N ASP A 157 -15.37 15.05 4.68
CA ASP A 157 -14.49 16.17 5.06
C ASP A 157 -13.01 15.76 4.99
N LYS A 158 -12.68 14.54 5.41
CA LYS A 158 -11.32 14.01 5.29
C LYS A 158 -10.89 13.71 3.88
N ILE A 159 -11.78 13.23 3.01
CA ILE A 159 -11.46 12.99 1.59
C ILE A 159 -11.20 14.34 0.89
N GLU A 160 -11.97 15.37 1.21
CA GLU A 160 -11.81 16.71 0.64
C GLU A 160 -10.45 17.35 0.97
N LEU A 161 -9.83 17.00 2.10
CA LEU A 161 -8.46 17.42 2.43
C LEU A 161 -7.41 16.91 1.43
N PHE A 162 -7.73 15.91 0.60
CA PHE A 162 -6.83 15.34 -0.41
C PHE A 162 -7.08 15.86 -1.84
N ASN A 163 -7.76 16.99 -1.98
CA ASN A 163 -8.06 17.63 -3.28
C ASN A 163 -6.82 17.97 -4.13
N TYR A 164 -5.62 17.99 -3.55
CA TYR A 164 -4.37 18.24 -4.25
C TYR A 164 -3.84 17.02 -5.02
N LEU A 165 -4.44 15.84 -4.84
CA LEU A 165 -4.08 14.66 -5.63
C LEU A 165 -4.63 14.79 -7.06
N PRO A 166 -3.89 14.35 -8.09
CA PRO A 166 -4.30 14.46 -9.50
C PRO A 166 -5.38 13.42 -9.88
N ALA A 167 -6.32 13.17 -8.98
CA ALA A 167 -7.34 12.14 -9.07
C ALA A 167 -8.67 12.69 -9.66
N GLN A 168 -8.67 13.95 -10.09
CA GLN A 168 -9.81 14.64 -10.68
C GLN A 168 -9.48 15.02 -12.13
N ASP A 169 -10.08 14.28 -13.06
CA ASP A 169 -10.82 14.83 -14.21
C ASP A 169 -11.92 13.83 -14.59
#